data_AF-L8HTA0-F1
#
_entry.id   AF-L8HTA0-F1
#
_cell.length_a   1.000
_cell.length_b   1.000
_cell.length_c   1.000
_cell.angle_alpha   90.00
_cell.angle_beta   90.00
_cell.angle_gamma   90.00
#
_symmetry.space_group_name_H-M   'P 1'
#
loop_
_entity.id
_entity.type
_entity.pdbx_description
1 polymer ?
#
loop_
_entity_poly.entity_id
_entity_poly.type
_entity_poly.pdbx_seq_one_letter_code
_entity_poly.pdbx_strand_id
1 'polypeptide(L)' 'CLEPKVTGGCNAMMSRYSYNTQIRLCKQFVYGGCEGNGNNFEKLEECMK' A
#
# COMPACT_ATOMS: atom_id res chain seq x y z
N CYS A 1 -1.98 8.49 -5.66
CA CYS A 1 -2.76 7.56 -4.81
C CYS A 1 -4.01 6.96 -5.48
N LEU A 2 -4.20 7.11 -6.81
CA LEU A 2 -5.36 6.52 -7.50
C LEU A 2 -5.11 5.07 -7.96
N GLU A 3 -3.86 4.61 -7.87
CA GLU A 3 -3.48 3.27 -8.29
C GLU A 3 -3.98 2.20 -7.33
N PRO A 4 -4.23 0.96 -7.80
CA PRO A 4 -4.59 -0.14 -6.90
C PRO A 4 -3.43 -0.50 -5.97
N LYS A 5 -3.72 -1.11 -4.82
CA LYS A 5 -2.67 -1.72 -3.99
C LYS A 5 -2.03 -2.90 -4.74
N VAL A 6 -0.71 -3.02 -4.68
CA VAL A 6 0.04 -4.10 -5.36
C VAL A 6 0.88 -4.85 -4.36
N THR A 7 0.61 -6.15 -4.20
CA THR A 7 1.44 -7.05 -3.38
C THR A 7 2.78 -7.32 -4.04
N GLY A 8 2.83 -7.48 -5.37
CA GLY A 8 4.06 -7.83 -6.10
C GLY A 8 4.41 -9.32 -6.03
N GLY A 9 5.38 -9.76 -6.84
CA GLY A 9 5.73 -11.17 -7.01
C GLY A 9 6.71 -11.76 -5.98
N CYS A 10 7.25 -10.93 -5.09
CA CYS A 10 8.20 -11.38 -4.07
C CYS A 10 7.50 -11.96 -2.83
N ASN A 11 8.25 -12.74 -2.04
CA ASN A 11 7.74 -13.53 -0.91
C ASN A 11 7.99 -12.91 0.47
N ALA A 12 8.31 -11.61 0.55
CA ALA A 12 8.37 -10.93 1.84
C ALA A 12 6.94 -10.67 2.36
N MET A 13 6.79 -10.57 3.68
CA MET A 13 5.52 -10.17 4.30
C MET A 13 5.70 -8.82 4.99
N MET A 14 5.67 -7.75 4.19
CA MET A 14 5.81 -6.39 4.71
C MET A 14 4.44 -5.77 4.92
N SER A 15 4.15 -5.34 6.15
CA SER A 15 2.95 -4.54 6.42
C SER A 15 3.12 -3.14 5.85
N ARG A 16 2.26 -2.77 4.91
CA ARG A 16 2.23 -1.45 4.24
C ARG A 16 0.82 -0.89 4.22
N TYR A 17 0.68 0.39 3.94
CA TYR A 17 -0.59 1.09 3.82
C TYR A 17 -0.83 1.49 2.36
N SER A 18 -2.07 1.40 1.92
CA SER A 18 -2.52 1.85 0.61
C SER A 18 -3.75 2.74 0.78
N TYR A 19 -3.82 3.83 0.04
CA TYR A 19 -4.96 4.73 0.02
C TYR A 19 -6.10 4.11 -0.81
N ASN A 20 -7.28 3.99 -0.21
CA ASN A 20 -8.49 3.55 -0.90
C ASN A 20 -9.37 4.76 -1.19
N THR A 21 -9.51 5.10 -2.47
CA THR A 21 -10.27 6.27 -2.96
C THR A 21 -11.78 6.12 -2.79
N GLN A 22 -12.32 4.90 -2.78
CA GLN A 22 -13.76 4.63 -2.66
C GLN A 22 -14.28 5.02 -1.28
N ILE A 23 -13.51 4.71 -0.24
CA ILE A 23 -13.85 5.02 1.15
C ILE A 23 -13.05 6.21 1.71
N ARG A 24 -12.14 6.77 0.91
CA ARG A 24 -11.21 7.86 1.28
C ARG A 24 -10.41 7.56 2.55
N LEU A 25 -9.95 6.32 2.71
CA LEU A 25 -9.19 5.86 3.88
C LEU A 25 -7.99 5.03 3.48
N CYS A 26 -6.94 5.12 4.26
CA CYS A 26 -5.78 4.24 4.17
C CYS A 26 -6.06 2.89 4.81
N LYS A 27 -5.73 1.81 4.10
CA LYS A 27 -5.89 0.43 4.55
C LYS A 27 -4.54 -0.29 4.53
N GLN A 28 -4.30 -1.05 5.59
CA GLN A 28 -3.13 -1.93 5.67
C GLN A 28 -3.28 -3.10 4.68
N PHE A 29 -2.17 -3.49 4.07
CA PHE A 29 -2.05 -4.64 3.18
C PHE A 29 -0.66 -5.26 3.31
N VAL A 30 -0.51 -6.50 2.82
CA VAL A 30 0.78 -7.18 2.76
C VAL A 30 1.42 -6.90 1.41
N TYR A 31 2.63 -6.34 1.46
CA TYR A 31 3.51 -6.13 0.33
C TYR A 31 4.60 -7.21 0.30
N GLY A 32 4.76 -7.81 -0.88
CA GLY A 32 5.69 -8.88 -1.21
C GLY A 32 7.16 -8.46 -1.20
N GLY A 33 7.44 -7.16 -1.17
CA GLY A 33 8.81 -6.62 -1.09
C GLY A 33 9.43 -6.21 -2.43
N CYS A 34 8.76 -6.48 -3.55
CA CYS A 34 9.16 -5.99 -4.88
C CYS A 34 7.94 -5.71 -5.78
N GLU A 35 8.16 -5.04 -6.91
CA GLU A 35 7.14 -4.81 -7.95
C GLU A 35 5.86 -4.10 -7.45
N GLY A 36 5.98 -3.29 -6.40
CA GLY A 36 4.91 -2.41 -5.95
C GLY A 36 4.73 -1.19 -6.85
N ASN A 37 3.75 -0.36 -6.51
CA ASN A 37 3.53 0.94 -7.14
C ASN A 37 3.53 2.07 -6.10
N GLY A 38 3.19 3.29 -6.53
CA GLY A 38 3.19 4.47 -5.66
C GLY A 38 2.09 4.47 -4.59
N ASN A 39 1.15 3.52 -4.60
CA ASN A 39 0.13 3.38 -3.56
C ASN A 39 0.57 2.40 -2.45
N ASN A 40 1.77 2.64 -1.91
CA ASN A 40 2.42 1.80 -0.92
C ASN A 40 3.23 2.67 0.06
N PHE A 41 2.74 2.78 1.29
CA PHE A 41 3.31 3.63 2.34
C PHE A 41 3.71 2.80 3.56
N GLU A 42 4.78 3.17 4.25
CA GLU A 42 5.21 2.46 5.46
C GLU A 42 4.36 2.80 6.68
N LYS A 43 3.88 4.04 6.73
CA LYS A 43 3.15 4.59 7.86
C LYS A 43 1.77 5.07 7.44
N LEU A 44 0.82 4.99 8.37
CA LEU A 44 -0.54 5.49 8.14
C LEU A 44 -0.52 7.00 7.91
N GLU A 45 0.32 7.74 8.64
CA GLU A 45 0.45 9.19 8.54
C GLU A 45 0.99 9.64 7.17
N GLU A 46 1.84 8.83 6.54
CA GLU A 46 2.34 9.10 5.18
C GLU A 46 1.25 8.90 4.13
N CYS A 47 0.38 7.92 4.33
CA CYS A 47 -0.74 7.65 3.44
C CYS A 47 -1.89 8.67 3.59
N MET A 48 -2.06 9.24 4.79
CA MET A 48 -3.10 10.21 5.12
C MET A 48 -2.66 11.68 4.93
N LYS A 49 -1.40 11.91 4.55
CA LYS A 49 -0.87 13.22 4.17
C LYS A 49 -1.33 13.62 2.78
#